data_AF-A0A4R8W4F9-F1
#
_entry.id   AF-A0A4R8W4F9-F1
#
_cell.length_a   1.000
_cell.length_b   1.000
_cell.length_c   1.000
_cell.angle_alpha   90.00
_cell.angle_beta   90.00
_cell.angle_gamma   90.00
#
_symmetry.space_group_name_H-M   'P 1'
#
loop_
_entity.id
_entity.type
_entity.pdbx_description
1 polymer ?
#
loop_
_entity_poly.entity_id
_entity_poly.type
_entity_poly.pdbx_seq_one_letter_code
_entity_poly.pdbx_strand_id
1 'polypeptide(L)' 'MTILHARPVPAVDAAEVERRMSFSDAALGAAGHEVTDPELRELRRRAIRGDITAEAAIAAAVAHIDAR' A
#
# COMPACT_ATOMS: atom_id res chain seq x y z
N MET A 1 25.92 17.66 -20.90
CA MET A 1 25.41 16.83 -19.80
C MET A 1 23.91 16.69 -19.98
N THR A 2 23.41 15.50 -20.32
CA THR A 2 21.98 15.27 -20.53
C THR A 2 21.41 14.72 -19.24
N ILE A 3 20.63 15.55 -18.54
CA ILE A 3 19.91 15.13 -17.33
C ILE A 3 18.78 14.21 -17.79
N LEU A 4 18.86 12.92 -17.46
CA LEU A 4 17.72 12.00 -17.60
C LEU A 4 16.54 12.62 -16.82
N HIS A 5 15.48 13.00 -17.52
CA HIS A 5 14.20 13.27 -16.87
C HIS A 5 13.73 11.96 -16.23
N ALA A 6 13.79 11.87 -14.90
CA ALA A 6 13.06 10.86 -14.16
C ALA A 6 11.59 11.01 -14.57
N ARG A 7 11.07 10.04 -15.33
CA ARG A 7 9.65 10.05 -15.71
C ARG A 7 8.85 10.05 -14.41
N PRO A 8 7.98 11.03 -14.15
CA PRO A 8 7.10 10.97 -13.00
C PRO A 8 6.29 9.69 -13.14
N VAL A 9 6.36 8.82 -12.11
CA VAL A 9 5.48 7.66 -12.02
C VAL A 9 4.07 8.24 -12.03
N PRO A 10 3.21 7.88 -13.00
CA PRO A 10 1.87 8.43 -13.05
C PRO A 10 1.20 8.15 -11.71
N ALA A 11 0.65 9.20 -11.10
CA ALA A 11 -0.14 9.06 -9.89
C ALA A 11 -1.18 7.97 -10.12
N VAL A 12 -1.22 6.98 -9.24
CA VAL A 12 -2.15 5.86 -9.35
C VAL A 12 -3.56 6.43 -9.22
N ASP A 13 -4.38 6.30 -10.26
CA ASP A 13 -5.76 6.78 -10.20
C ASP A 13 -6.56 6.00 -9.14
N ALA A 14 -7.64 6.61 -8.64
CA ALA A 14 -8.42 6.02 -7.55
C ALA A 14 -8.99 4.63 -7.91
N ALA A 15 -9.30 4.38 -9.19
CA ALA A 15 -9.83 3.09 -9.61
C ALA A 15 -8.75 2.00 -9.59
N GLU A 16 -7.50 2.33 -9.92
CA GLU A 16 -6.36 1.43 -9.79
C GLU A 16 -5.97 1.21 -8.31
N VAL A 17 -6.11 2.23 -7.45
CA VAL A 17 -5.94 2.05 -6.01
C VAL A 17 -6.91 0.99 -5.49
N GLU A 18 -8.20 1.14 -5.79
CA GLU A 18 -9.23 0.21 -5.33
C GLU A 18 -9.08 -1.19 -5.96
N ARG A 19 -8.64 -1.28 -7.22
CA ARG A 19 -8.33 -2.56 -7.88
C ARG A 19 -7.21 -3.30 -7.13
N ARG A 20 -6.12 -2.62 -6.80
CA ARG A 20 -4.99 -3.20 -6.07
C ARG A 20 -5.37 -3.57 -4.64
N MET A 21 -6.15 -2.72 -3.96
CA MET A 21 -6.70 -3.02 -2.64
C MET A 21 -7.55 -4.29 -2.66
N SER A 22 -8.49 -4.39 -3.60
CA SER A 22 -9.37 -5.54 -3.78
C SER A 22 -8.59 -6.81 -4.12
N PHE A 23 -7.57 -6.72 -4.98
CA PHE A 23 -6.69 -7.86 -5.28
C PHE A 23 -5.97 -8.38 -4.03
N SER A 24 -5.38 -7.49 -3.23
CA SER A 24 -4.71 -7.88 -1.99
C SER A 24 -5.68 -8.49 -0.97
N ASP A 25 -6.89 -7.94 -0.84
CA ASP A 25 -7.93 -8.49 0.04
C ASP A 25 -8.37 -9.88 -0.42
N ALA A 26 -8.57 -10.08 -1.72
CA ALA A 26 -8.92 -11.38 -2.28
C ALA A 26 -7.81 -12.42 -2.10
N ALA A 27 -6.55 -12.04 -2.26
CA ALA A 27 -5.41 -12.93 -2.05
C ALA A 27 -5.29 -13.38 -0.58
N LEU A 28 -5.51 -12.46 0.37
CA LEU A 28 -5.57 -12.80 1.79
C LEU A 28 -6.79 -13.68 2.10
N GLY A 29 -7.96 -13.33 1.55
CA GLY A 29 -9.19 -14.09 1.72
C GLY A 29 -9.09 -15.53 1.19
N ALA A 30 -8.39 -15.74 0.08
CA ALA A 30 -8.11 -17.07 -0.45
C ALA A 30 -7.24 -17.92 0.51
N ALA A 31 -6.43 -17.28 1.35
CA ALA A 31 -5.68 -17.92 2.42
C ALA A 31 -6.47 -18.02 3.76
N GLY A 32 -7.73 -17.58 3.80
CA GLY A 32 -8.55 -17.55 5.00
C GLY A 32 -8.22 -16.40 5.97
N HIS A 33 -7.58 -15.35 5.47
CA HIS A 33 -7.17 -14.19 6.26
C HIS A 33 -7.94 -12.92 5.85
N GLU A 34 -8.14 -12.02 6.81
CA GLU A 34 -8.74 -10.71 6.59
C GLU A 34 -7.98 -9.66 7.42
N VAL A 35 -7.71 -8.49 6.83
CA VAL A 35 -7.20 -7.33 7.57
C VAL A 35 -8.36 -6.43 7.96
N THR A 36 -8.68 -6.44 9.24
CA THR A 36 -9.76 -5.61 9.83
C THR A 36 -9.25 -4.34 10.49
N ASP A 37 -7.96 -4.25 10.82
CA ASP A 37 -7.37 -3.07 11.44
C ASP A 37 -7.37 -1.87 10.46
N PRO A 38 -8.03 -0.75 10.82
CA PRO A 38 -8.18 0.39 9.92
C PRO A 38 -6.85 1.10 9.63
N GLU A 39 -5.91 1.13 10.57
CA GLU A 39 -4.60 1.76 10.38
C GLU A 39 -3.76 0.95 9.37
N LEU A 40 -3.76 -0.38 9.50
CA LEU A 40 -3.07 -1.25 8.55
C LEU A 40 -3.65 -1.12 7.12
N ARG A 41 -4.97 -0.97 7.00
CA ARG A 41 -5.63 -0.75 5.70
C ARG A 41 -5.24 0.59 5.09
N GLU A 42 -5.09 1.65 5.89
CA GLU A 42 -4.68 2.96 5.37
C GLU A 42 -3.19 3.00 4.99
N LEU A 43 -2.31 2.37 5.77
CA LEU A 43 -0.90 2.21 5.39
C LEU A 43 -0.75 1.52 4.04
N ARG A 44 -1.51 0.45 3.80
CA ARG A 44 -1.56 -0.23 2.49
C ARG A 44 -2.05 0.69 1.38
N ARG A 45 -3.11 1.46 1.62
CA ARG A 45 -3.64 2.42 0.63
C ARG A 45 -2.62 3.49 0.27
N ARG A 46 -1.91 4.05 1.25
CA ARG A 46 -0.83 5.03 1.04
C ARG A 46 0.33 4.44 0.23
N ALA A 47 0.70 3.19 0.49
CA ALA A 47 1.71 2.48 -0.29
C ALA A 47 1.27 2.30 -1.76
N ILE A 48 0.02 1.91 -1.99
CA ILE A 48 -0.54 1.73 -3.34
C ILE A 48 -0.60 3.06 -4.11
N ARG A 49 -0.97 4.15 -3.43
CA ARG A 49 -0.96 5.51 -4.00
C ARG A 49 0.44 6.02 -4.35
N GLY A 50 1.47 5.45 -3.74
CA GLY A 50 2.85 5.92 -3.84
C GLY A 50 3.18 7.07 -2.88
N ASP A 51 2.32 7.34 -1.89
CA ASP A 51 2.55 8.37 -0.87
C ASP A 51 3.69 7.96 0.09
N ILE A 52 3.86 6.66 0.28
CA ILE A 52 4.96 6.04 1.03
C ILE A 52 5.47 4.82 0.27
N THR A 53 6.71 4.40 0.53
CA THR A 53 7.21 3.14 -0.01
C THR A 53 6.55 1.95 0.70
N ALA A 54 6.61 0.77 0.07
CA ALA A 54 6.11 -0.46 0.68
C ALA A 54 6.87 -0.79 1.98
N GLU A 55 8.19 -0.58 2.01
CA GLU A 55 9.04 -0.81 3.18
C GLU A 55 8.66 0.11 4.33
N ALA A 56 8.39 1.39 4.05
CA ALA A 56 7.93 2.34 5.06
C ALA A 56 6.55 1.95 5.62
N ALA A 57 5.64 1.47 4.76
CA ALA A 57 4.34 0.96 5.18
C ALA A 57 4.46 -0.27 6.09
N ILE A 58 5.36 -1.20 5.75
CA ILE A 58 5.63 -2.41 6.55
C ILE A 58 6.23 -2.02 7.91
N ALA A 59 7.23 -1.13 7.94
CA ALA A 59 7.84 -0.68 9.18
C ALA A 59 6.82 -0.01 10.11
N ALA A 60 5.94 0.84 9.57
CA ALA A 60 4.86 1.46 10.32
C ALA A 60 3.82 0.45 10.80
N ALA A 61 3.48 -0.56 9.98
CA ALA A 61 2.54 -1.62 10.35
C ALA A 61 3.07 -2.46 11.51
N VAL A 62 4.35 -2.85 11.48
CA VAL A 62 4.99 -3.60 12.57
C VAL A 62 5.00 -2.76 13.85
N ALA A 63 5.41 -1.50 13.77
CA ALA A 63 5.40 -0.60 14.92
C ALA A 63 4.00 -0.42 15.54
N HIS A 64 2.94 -0.37 14.71
CA HIS A 64 1.56 -0.31 15.17
C HIS A 64 1.12 -1.59 15.89
N ILE A 65 1.52 -2.75 15.37
CA ILE A 65 1.21 -4.05 15.98
C ILE A 65 1.92 -4.19 17.33
N ASP A 66 3.20 -3.83 17.41
CA ASP A 66 4.01 -3.95 18.63
C ASP A 66 3.61 -2.97 19.74
N ALA A 67 2.92 -1.87 19.39
CA ALA A 67 2.45 -0.88 20.35
C ALA A 67 1.14 -1.26 21.06
N ARG A 68 0.53 -2.42 20.73
CA ARG A 68 -0.75 -2.89 21.29
C ARG A 68 -0.58 -3.93 22.38
#